data_AF-A0A369Q5Q0-F1
#
_entry.id   AF-A0A369Q5Q0-F1
#
_cell.length_a   1.000
_cell.length_b   1.000
_cell.length_c   1.000
_cell.angle_alpha   90.00
_cell.angle_beta   90.00
_cell.angle_gamma   90.00
#
_symmetry.space_group_name_H-M   'P 1'
#
loop_
_entity.id
_entity.type
_entity.pdbx_description
1 polymer ?
#
loop_
_entity_poly.entity_id
_entity_poly.type
_entity_poly.pdbx_seq_one_letter_code
_entity_poly.pdbx_strand_id
1 'polypeptide(L)'
;MTPEQTKMLEAPLDPAHVKKPSGNFGPKGDYLEGWHVMNELNRVFGFGGWSYTIDLTRDALEQADSKNGKQWQAAYTCVCTLTVGDIVRQDVGFGSGFAKQIGDAIEGATKEAATDALKRAARTFGNVFGLALYDKSRVNVHTPPPPTITDAQREELMAFLDAANFPVARLLDVSKITDLSQLPAAKFEGAKGWVSEQAKSLEQKAA
;
A
#
# COMPACT_ATOMS: atom_id res chain seq x y z
N MET A 1 -10.68 10.44 9.55
CA MET A 1 -10.36 9.65 8.34
C MET A 1 -11.49 9.83 7.34
N THR A 2 -11.20 10.09 6.06
CA THR A 2 -12.25 10.28 5.04
C THR A 2 -12.79 8.93 4.55
N PRO A 3 -13.98 8.88 3.93
CA PRO A 3 -14.50 7.65 3.31
C PRO A 3 -13.53 7.01 2.32
N GLU A 4 -12.83 7.83 1.53
CA GLU A 4 -11.83 7.38 0.55
C GLU A 4 -10.64 6.72 1.26
N GLN A 5 -10.15 7.32 2.34
CA GLN A 5 -9.06 6.75 3.14
C GLN A 5 -9.46 5.41 3.74
N THR A 6 -10.67 5.30 4.28
CA THR A 6 -11.22 4.04 4.80
C THR A 6 -11.22 2.96 3.72
N LYS A 7 -11.73 3.27 2.52
CA LYS A 7 -11.73 2.35 1.39
C LYS A 7 -10.31 1.92 0.97
N MET A 8 -9.34 2.84 1.02
CA MET A 8 -7.93 2.50 0.74
C MET A 8 -7.31 1.57 1.78
N LEU A 9 -7.72 1.67 3.05
CA LEU A 9 -7.20 0.83 4.14
C LEU A 9 -7.83 -0.57 4.15
N GLU A 10 -9.08 -0.67 3.74
CA GLU A 10 -9.81 -1.93 3.56
C GLU A 10 -9.35 -2.71 2.33
N ALA A 11 -8.73 -2.04 1.36
CA ALA A 11 -8.23 -2.65 0.13
C ALA A 11 -7.29 -3.84 0.43
N PRO A 12 -7.30 -4.89 -0.41
CA PRO A 12 -6.41 -6.02 -0.26
C PRO A 12 -4.95 -5.60 -0.41
N LEU A 13 -4.05 -6.38 0.19
CA LEU A 13 -2.62 -6.24 0.00
C LEU A 13 -2.19 -6.88 -1.32
N ASP A 14 -1.61 -6.09 -2.23
CA ASP A 14 -1.09 -6.61 -3.50
C ASP A 14 0.12 -7.55 -3.25
N PRO A 15 0.05 -8.82 -3.69
CA PRO A 15 1.16 -9.77 -3.58
C PRO A 15 2.48 -9.28 -4.16
N ALA A 16 2.47 -8.34 -5.12
CA ALA A 16 3.67 -7.77 -5.72
C ALA A 16 4.59 -7.06 -4.70
N HIS A 17 4.03 -6.61 -3.58
CA HIS A 17 4.77 -5.91 -2.52
C HIS A 17 5.19 -6.83 -1.37
N VAL A 18 4.76 -8.09 -1.39
CA VAL A 18 5.08 -9.07 -0.35
C VAL A 18 6.44 -9.70 -0.61
N LYS A 19 7.33 -9.63 0.39
CA LYS A 19 8.65 -10.24 0.34
C LYS A 19 8.69 -11.51 1.16
N LYS A 20 9.31 -12.54 0.58
CA LYS A 20 9.69 -13.75 1.30
C LYS A 20 11.10 -13.53 1.85
N PRO A 21 11.33 -13.77 3.14
CA PRO A 21 12.67 -13.67 3.71
C PRO A 21 13.59 -14.73 3.10
N SER A 22 14.83 -14.33 2.85
CA SER A 22 15.89 -15.21 2.33
C SER A 22 16.81 -15.67 3.47
N GLY A 23 17.36 -16.88 3.33
CA GLY A 23 18.37 -17.44 4.24
C GLY A 23 17.89 -18.55 5.18
N ASN A 24 18.83 -19.08 5.97
CA ASN A 24 18.64 -20.27 6.83
C ASN A 24 18.14 -19.96 8.25
N PHE A 25 17.76 -18.73 8.55
CA PHE A 25 17.39 -18.29 9.90
C PHE A 25 15.90 -18.51 10.17
N GLY A 26 15.47 -19.77 10.29
CA GLY A 26 14.11 -20.17 10.65
C GLY A 26 13.00 -19.67 9.71
N PRO A 27 11.73 -20.01 9.96
CA PRO A 27 10.62 -19.45 9.19
C PRO A 27 10.43 -17.99 9.60
N LYS A 28 11.16 -17.09 8.96
CA LYS A 28 10.79 -15.67 8.95
C LYS A 28 9.48 -15.56 8.15
N GLY A 29 8.48 -14.87 8.70
CA GLY A 29 7.22 -14.63 7.99
C GLY A 29 7.42 -13.71 6.80
N ASP A 30 6.48 -13.73 5.86
CA ASP A 30 6.44 -12.74 4.78
C ASP A 30 6.39 -11.32 5.36
N TYR A 31 6.97 -10.34 4.66
CA TYR A 31 7.04 -8.97 5.14
C TYR A 31 6.86 -7.95 4.01
N LEU A 32 6.60 -6.70 4.41
CA LEU A 32 6.68 -5.52 3.54
C LEU A 32 7.98 -4.76 3.78
N GLU A 33 8.54 -4.22 2.70
CA GLU A 33 9.69 -3.31 2.75
C GLU A 33 9.32 -2.00 3.43
N GLY A 34 10.25 -1.42 4.19
CA GLY A 34 10.01 -0.17 4.94
C GLY A 34 9.60 1.00 4.04
N TRP A 35 10.26 1.14 2.88
CA TRP A 35 9.94 2.19 1.92
C TRP A 35 8.52 2.06 1.37
N HIS A 36 8.02 0.83 1.20
CA HIS A 36 6.67 0.60 0.68
C HIS A 36 5.62 1.01 1.71
N VAL A 37 5.82 0.65 2.98
CA VAL A 37 4.93 1.09 4.07
C VAL A 37 4.88 2.61 4.17
N MET A 38 6.03 3.30 4.07
CA MET A 38 6.06 4.78 4.06
C MET A 38 5.34 5.36 2.83
N ASN A 39 5.50 4.74 1.65
CA ASN A 39 4.81 5.16 0.44
C ASN A 39 3.29 5.00 0.58
N GLU A 40 2.83 3.90 1.19
CA GLU A 40 1.41 3.69 1.49
C GLU A 40 0.87 4.70 2.52
N LEU A 41 1.66 5.07 3.53
CA LEU A 41 1.28 6.12 4.49
C LEU A 41 1.09 7.46 3.77
N ASN A 42 2.00 7.81 2.85
CA ASN A 42 1.87 8.98 2.01
C ASN A 42 0.67 8.90 1.05
N ARG A 43 0.41 7.74 0.46
CA ARG A 43 -0.69 7.51 -0.49
C ARG A 43 -2.05 7.63 0.20
N VAL A 44 -2.20 7.06 1.39
CA VAL A 44 -3.48 7.03 2.12
C VAL A 44 -3.69 8.32 2.89
N PHE A 45 -2.69 8.81 3.63
CA PHE A 45 -2.86 9.93 4.56
C PHE A 45 -2.33 11.27 4.01
N GLY A 46 -1.55 11.25 2.94
CA GLY A 46 -0.86 12.44 2.43
C GLY A 46 0.43 12.73 3.21
N PHE A 47 1.39 13.41 2.57
CA PHE A 47 2.71 13.70 3.15
C PHE A 47 2.67 14.45 4.49
N GLY A 48 1.66 15.30 4.70
CA GLY A 48 1.46 16.03 5.96
C GLY A 48 0.42 15.41 6.90
N GLY A 49 -0.18 14.27 6.53
CA GLY A 49 -1.28 13.65 7.29
C GLY A 49 -0.84 12.62 8.32
N TRP A 50 0.45 12.32 8.39
CA TRP A 50 1.01 11.40 9.37
C TRP A 50 2.38 11.87 9.87
N SER A 51 2.73 11.43 11.08
CA SER A 51 4.05 11.63 11.67
C SER A 51 4.34 10.50 12.64
N TYR A 52 5.59 10.34 13.04
CA TYR A 52 5.93 9.37 14.07
C TYR A 52 7.12 9.82 14.91
N THR A 53 7.16 9.34 16.14
CA THR A 53 8.33 9.45 17.03
C THR A 53 8.83 8.06 17.37
N ILE A 54 10.10 7.98 17.77
CA ILE A 54 10.72 6.74 18.20
C ILE A 54 11.42 6.91 19.53
N ASP A 55 11.42 5.85 20.33
CA ASP A 55 12.25 5.69 21.52
C ASP A 55 13.06 4.40 21.38
N LEU A 56 14.39 4.54 21.36
CA LEU A 56 15.33 3.46 21.11
C LEU A 56 16.02 3.05 22.42
N THR A 57 15.92 1.77 22.75
CA THR A 57 16.60 1.14 23.87
C THR A 57 17.66 0.19 23.35
N ARG A 58 18.89 0.31 23.87
CA ARG A 58 19.97 -0.65 23.61
C ARG A 58 19.82 -1.84 24.55
N ASP A 59 19.46 -2.99 24.00
CA ASP A 59 19.25 -4.21 24.78
C ASP A 59 20.58 -4.96 25.02
N ALA A 60 21.44 -4.99 23.99
CA ALA A 60 22.75 -5.63 24.07
C ALA A 60 23.77 -4.97 23.14
N LEU A 61 25.03 -5.01 23.56
CA LEU A 61 26.18 -4.62 22.73
C LEU A 61 27.42 -5.35 23.22
N GLU A 62 27.82 -6.36 22.47
CA GLU A 62 28.94 -7.23 22.85
C GLU A 62 29.76 -7.65 21.63
N GLN A 63 30.97 -8.14 21.89
CA GLN A 63 31.80 -8.75 20.88
C GLN A 63 31.88 -10.25 21.17
N ALA A 64 31.54 -11.08 20.18
CA ALA A 64 31.53 -12.52 20.30
C ALA A 64 32.20 -13.20 19.10
N ASP A 65 32.60 -14.45 19.28
CA ASP A 65 33.21 -15.24 18.21
C ASP A 65 32.16 -15.62 17.15
N SER A 66 32.54 -15.45 15.88
CA SER A 66 31.74 -15.84 14.71
C SER A 66 32.56 -16.72 13.77
N LYS A 67 31.91 -17.29 12.73
CA LYS A 67 32.59 -18.09 11.70
C LYS A 67 33.73 -17.34 11.00
N ASN A 68 33.69 -16.01 10.96
CA ASN A 68 34.66 -15.15 10.27
C ASN A 68 35.55 -14.35 11.25
N GLY A 69 35.69 -14.83 12.49
CA GLY A 69 36.41 -14.16 13.58
C GLY A 69 35.49 -13.37 14.50
N LYS A 70 36.07 -12.56 15.41
CA LYS A 70 35.31 -11.74 16.34
C LYS A 70 34.44 -10.71 15.62
N GLN A 71 33.20 -10.58 16.05
CA GLN A 71 32.22 -9.67 15.47
C GLN A 71 31.45 -8.97 16.60
N TRP A 72 31.12 -7.69 16.40
CA TRP A 72 30.17 -6.98 17.26
C TRP A 72 28.76 -7.45 16.96
N GLN A 73 27.99 -7.65 18.03
CA GLN A 73 26.58 -7.99 18.02
C GLN A 73 25.84 -6.90 18.80
N ALA A 74 24.88 -6.27 18.15
CA ALA A 74 24.06 -5.20 18.71
C ALA A 74 22.59 -5.61 18.63
N ALA A 75 21.84 -5.35 19.70
CA ALA A 75 20.40 -5.54 19.76
C ALA A 75 19.73 -4.28 20.28
N TYR A 76 18.69 -3.84 19.58
CA TYR A 76 17.92 -2.66 19.93
C TYR A 76 16.43 -2.93 19.84
N THR A 77 15.70 -2.43 20.83
CA THR A 77 14.26 -2.36 20.85
C THR A 77 13.86 -0.91 20.56
N CYS A 78 12.86 -0.73 19.70
CA CYS A 78 12.34 0.58 19.35
C CYS A 78 10.84 0.63 19.64
N VAL A 79 10.39 1.60 20.41
CA VAL A 79 8.97 1.94 20.50
C VAL A 79 8.68 3.02 19.47
N CYS A 80 7.75 2.77 18.56
CA CYS A 80 7.29 3.75 17.58
C CYS A 80 5.88 4.24 17.94
N THR A 81 5.70 5.55 18.01
CA THR A 81 4.39 6.19 18.18
C THR A 81 4.01 6.85 16.86
N LEU A 82 3.10 6.24 16.12
CA LEU A 82 2.58 6.70 14.83
C LEU A 82 1.30 7.50 15.04
N THR A 83 1.28 8.74 14.53
CA THR A 83 0.15 9.67 14.62
C THR A 83 -0.42 9.95 13.24
N VAL A 84 -1.75 9.86 13.10
CA VAL A 84 -2.51 10.17 11.88
C VAL A 84 -3.75 10.98 12.27
N GLY A 85 -3.70 12.31 12.07
CA GLY A 85 -4.69 13.22 12.66
C GLY A 85 -4.73 13.05 14.19
N ASP A 86 -5.92 12.79 14.74
CA ASP A 86 -6.11 12.55 16.18
C ASP A 86 -5.89 11.08 16.61
N ILE A 87 -5.54 10.19 15.68
CA ILE A 87 -5.35 8.77 15.94
C ILE A 87 -3.87 8.52 16.25
N VAL A 88 -3.60 7.97 17.44
CA VAL A 88 -2.26 7.58 17.87
C VAL A 88 -2.20 6.06 18.04
N ARG A 89 -1.16 5.43 17.48
CA ARG A 89 -0.93 3.99 17.59
C ARG A 89 0.53 3.72 17.91
N GLN A 90 0.76 2.76 18.79
CA GLN A 90 2.10 2.43 19.26
C GLN A 90 2.34 0.93 19.09
N ASP A 91 3.54 0.60 18.63
CA ASP A 91 4.02 -0.78 18.62
C ASP A 91 5.54 -0.77 18.86
N VAL A 92 6.09 -1.94 19.12
CA VAL A 92 7.50 -2.18 19.38
C VAL A 92 8.13 -2.85 18.17
N GLY A 93 9.34 -2.48 17.80
CA GLY A 93 10.16 -3.16 16.81
C GLY A 93 11.47 -3.63 17.42
N PHE A 94 12.09 -4.60 16.78
CA PHE A 94 13.40 -5.13 17.19
C PHE A 94 14.36 -5.13 16.02
N GLY A 95 15.63 -4.85 16.31
CA GLY A 95 16.69 -4.85 15.31
C GLY A 95 17.96 -5.46 15.84
N SER A 96 18.65 -6.16 14.94
CA SER A 96 19.90 -6.86 15.22
C SER A 96 20.97 -6.45 14.23
N GLY A 97 22.19 -6.26 14.72
CA GLY A 97 23.30 -5.81 13.90
C GLY A 97 24.54 -6.64 14.17
N PHE A 98 25.15 -7.12 13.09
CA PHE A 98 26.34 -7.96 13.14
C PHE A 98 27.40 -7.35 12.23
N ALA A 99 28.50 -6.84 12.79
CA ALA A 99 29.57 -6.28 11.98
C ALA A 99 30.95 -6.35 12.67
N LYS A 100 32.03 -6.29 11.88
CA LYS A 100 33.39 -6.24 12.45
C LYS A 100 33.64 -4.93 13.19
N GLN A 101 33.03 -3.84 12.73
CA GLN A 101 33.09 -2.54 13.40
C GLN A 101 31.85 -2.33 14.27
N ILE A 102 32.06 -1.76 15.46
CA ILE A 102 30.98 -1.52 16.42
C ILE A 102 29.93 -0.54 15.87
N GLY A 103 30.37 0.47 15.12
CA GLY A 103 29.50 1.48 14.49
C GLY A 103 28.50 0.84 13.53
N ASP A 104 28.99 0.01 12.60
CA ASP A 104 28.16 -0.68 11.61
C ASP A 104 27.14 -1.63 12.26
N ALA A 105 27.52 -2.30 13.36
CA ALA A 105 26.60 -3.16 14.11
C ALA A 105 25.49 -2.34 14.77
N ILE A 106 25.84 -1.23 15.42
CA ILE A 106 24.86 -0.31 16.03
C ILE A 106 23.96 0.30 14.94
N GLU A 107 24.52 0.74 13.83
CA GLU A 107 23.79 1.34 12.71
C GLU A 107 22.77 0.35 12.12
N GLY A 108 23.18 -0.90 11.86
CA GLY A 108 22.29 -1.94 11.36
C GLY A 108 21.14 -2.22 12.32
N ALA A 109 21.45 -2.45 13.60
CA ALA A 109 20.45 -2.79 14.61
C ALA A 109 19.44 -1.64 14.84
N THR A 110 19.92 -0.40 14.96
CA THR A 110 19.06 0.76 15.19
C THR A 110 18.14 1.06 14.01
N LYS A 111 18.64 0.96 12.78
CA LYS A 111 17.84 1.14 11.55
C LYS A 111 16.79 0.05 11.38
N GLU A 112 17.15 -1.20 11.65
CA GLU A 112 16.21 -2.33 11.61
C GLU A 112 15.11 -2.15 12.67
N ALA A 113 15.47 -1.87 13.92
CA ALA A 113 14.53 -1.69 15.02
C ALA A 113 13.52 -0.57 14.75
N ALA A 114 14.01 0.59 14.30
CA ALA A 114 13.15 1.73 13.97
C ALA A 114 12.19 1.43 12.82
N THR A 115 12.69 0.78 11.77
CA THR A 115 11.87 0.42 10.60
C THR A 115 10.83 -0.64 10.96
N ASP A 116 11.21 -1.67 11.72
CA ASP A 116 10.30 -2.70 12.18
C ASP A 116 9.18 -2.10 13.05
N ALA A 117 9.53 -1.23 13.99
CA ALA A 117 8.56 -0.57 14.87
C ALA A 117 7.54 0.27 14.08
N LEU A 118 7.99 1.05 13.08
CA LEU A 118 7.09 1.80 12.20
C LEU A 118 6.16 0.87 11.40
N LYS A 119 6.71 -0.18 10.78
CA LYS A 119 5.89 -1.16 10.03
C LYS A 119 4.82 -1.78 10.93
N ARG A 120 5.20 -2.13 12.15
CA ARG A 120 4.30 -2.75 13.12
C ARG A 120 3.23 -1.80 13.65
N ALA A 121 3.56 -0.53 13.90
CA ALA A 121 2.57 0.49 14.24
C ALA A 121 1.60 0.72 13.06
N ALA A 122 2.13 0.87 11.84
CA ALA A 122 1.35 1.08 10.62
C ALA A 122 0.40 -0.09 10.30
N ARG A 123 0.83 -1.35 10.52
CA ARG A 123 0.03 -2.55 10.22
C ARG A 123 -1.37 -2.49 10.84
N THR A 124 -1.50 -1.84 11.98
CA THR A 124 -2.76 -1.80 12.70
C THR A 124 -3.84 -1.02 11.91
N PHE A 125 -3.46 -0.11 11.01
CA PHE A 125 -4.41 0.70 10.23
C PHE A 125 -5.15 -0.07 9.14
N GLY A 126 -4.58 -1.15 8.58
CA GLY A 126 -5.25 -1.88 7.51
C GLY A 126 -4.39 -2.91 6.78
N ASN A 127 -5.04 -3.63 5.85
CA ASN A 127 -4.44 -4.72 5.08
C ASN A 127 -3.22 -4.28 4.28
N VAL A 128 -3.31 -3.11 3.63
CA VAL A 128 -2.25 -2.52 2.81
C VAL A 128 -0.94 -2.27 3.57
N PHE A 129 -0.99 -2.14 4.91
CA PHE A 129 0.20 -1.98 5.75
C PHE A 129 0.77 -3.29 6.30
N GLY A 130 0.28 -4.43 5.81
CA GLY A 130 0.78 -5.76 6.17
C GLY A 130 -0.06 -6.50 7.20
N LEU A 131 -1.22 -5.98 7.62
CA LEU A 131 -2.17 -6.72 8.47
C LEU A 131 -2.58 -8.06 7.84
N ALA A 132 -2.81 -8.05 6.52
CA ALA A 132 -3.23 -9.24 5.77
C ALA A 132 -2.22 -10.40 5.84
N LEU A 133 -0.95 -10.15 6.16
CA LEU A 133 0.09 -11.17 6.30
C LEU A 133 -0.05 -11.98 7.61
N TYR A 134 -0.76 -11.44 8.60
CA TYR A 134 -1.04 -12.11 9.87
C TYR A 134 -2.22 -13.08 9.78
N ASP A 135 -3.08 -12.92 8.76
CA ASP A 135 -4.15 -13.87 8.47
C ASP A 135 -3.59 -15.09 7.73
N LYS A 136 -3.67 -16.26 8.39
CA LYS A 136 -3.22 -17.53 7.82
C LYS A 136 -4.00 -17.95 6.57
N SER A 137 -5.25 -17.49 6.42
CA SER A 137 -6.08 -17.77 5.25
C SER A 137 -5.66 -16.97 4.01
N ARG A 138 -4.94 -15.84 4.21
CA ARG A 138 -4.48 -14.94 3.15
C ARG A 138 -5.61 -14.38 2.26
N VAL A 139 -6.86 -14.35 2.74
CA VAL A 139 -8.01 -13.90 1.94
C VAL A 139 -7.90 -12.45 1.45
N ASN A 140 -7.15 -11.60 2.16
CA ASN A 140 -6.91 -10.20 1.78
C ASN A 140 -5.54 -9.99 1.12
N VAL A 141 -4.90 -11.03 0.60
CA VAL A 141 -3.63 -10.95 -0.15
C VAL A 141 -3.88 -11.35 -1.60
N HIS A 142 -4.33 -10.39 -2.39
CA HIS A 142 -4.59 -10.56 -3.81
C HIS A 142 -4.47 -9.23 -4.53
N THR A 143 -4.31 -9.29 -5.85
CA THR A 143 -4.26 -8.08 -6.68
C THR A 143 -5.56 -7.29 -6.51
N PRO A 144 -5.49 -5.99 -6.17
CA PRO A 144 -6.67 -5.16 -6.07
C PRO A 144 -7.37 -5.05 -7.43
N PRO A 145 -8.70 -4.90 -7.47
CA PRO A 145 -9.40 -4.66 -8.73
C PRO A 145 -8.85 -3.38 -9.38
N PRO A 146 -8.82 -3.30 -10.73
CA PRO A 146 -8.36 -2.10 -11.42
C PRO A 146 -9.15 -0.87 -10.95
N PRO A 147 -8.50 0.30 -10.84
CA PRO A 147 -9.20 1.52 -10.48
C PRO A 147 -10.28 1.81 -11.52
N THR A 148 -11.47 2.18 -11.03
CA THR A 148 -12.56 2.65 -11.86
C THR A 148 -12.56 4.18 -11.94
N ILE A 149 -13.35 4.74 -12.84
CA ILE A 149 -13.47 6.19 -13.00
C ILE A 149 -13.90 6.87 -11.69
N THR A 150 -13.42 8.10 -11.47
CA THR A 150 -13.87 8.92 -10.34
C THR A 150 -15.31 9.38 -10.52
N ASP A 151 -15.95 9.88 -9.46
CA ASP A 151 -17.30 10.45 -9.56
C ASP A 151 -17.34 11.63 -10.53
N ALA A 152 -16.31 12.49 -10.53
CA ALA A 152 -16.19 13.58 -11.49
C ALA A 152 -16.09 13.08 -12.94
N GLN A 153 -15.30 12.02 -13.18
CA GLN A 153 -15.21 11.40 -14.50
C GLN A 153 -16.53 10.71 -14.88
N ARG A 154 -17.24 10.11 -13.93
CA ARG A 154 -18.56 9.52 -14.15
C ARG A 154 -19.57 10.58 -14.59
N GLU A 155 -19.61 11.72 -13.90
CA GLU A 155 -20.45 12.87 -14.26
C GLU A 155 -20.08 13.43 -15.63
N GLU A 156 -18.79 13.58 -15.91
CA GLU A 156 -18.30 14.02 -17.22
C GLU A 156 -18.73 13.06 -18.34
N LEU A 157 -18.58 11.75 -18.14
CA LEU A 157 -18.98 10.75 -19.12
C LEU A 157 -20.49 10.73 -19.34
N MET A 158 -21.28 10.89 -18.28
CA MET A 158 -22.74 10.99 -18.38
C MET A 158 -23.14 12.21 -19.23
N ALA A 159 -22.60 13.39 -18.92
CA ALA A 159 -22.87 14.60 -19.68
C ALA A 159 -22.43 14.48 -21.15
N PHE A 160 -21.30 13.79 -21.39
CA PHE A 160 -20.80 13.52 -22.73
C PHE A 160 -21.75 12.61 -23.54
N LEU A 161 -22.27 11.55 -22.93
CA LEU A 161 -23.24 10.65 -23.55
C LEU A 161 -24.53 11.39 -23.90
N ASP A 162 -25.04 12.21 -22.98
CA ASP A 162 -26.25 13.01 -23.19
C ASP A 162 -26.06 14.01 -24.35
N ALA A 163 -24.92 14.72 -24.39
CA ALA A 163 -24.60 15.66 -25.47
C ALA A 163 -24.46 14.98 -26.84
N ALA A 164 -23.96 13.74 -26.87
CA ALA A 164 -23.88 12.92 -28.07
C ALA A 164 -25.20 12.21 -28.42
N ASN A 165 -26.27 12.42 -27.64
CA ASN A 165 -27.54 11.70 -27.70
C ASN A 165 -27.35 10.17 -27.77
N PHE A 166 -26.33 9.66 -27.05
CA PHE A 166 -25.90 8.28 -27.11
C PHE A 166 -26.50 7.47 -25.95
N PRO A 167 -27.21 6.34 -26.20
CA PRO A 167 -27.82 5.58 -25.13
C PRO A 167 -26.79 5.00 -24.15
N VAL A 168 -26.88 5.39 -22.87
CA VAL A 168 -26.00 4.89 -21.79
C VAL A 168 -25.99 3.36 -21.75
N ALA A 169 -27.16 2.72 -21.88
CA ALA A 169 -27.31 1.27 -21.89
C ALA A 169 -26.40 0.56 -22.92
N ARG A 170 -26.14 1.21 -24.07
CA ARG A 170 -25.27 0.66 -25.11
C ARG A 170 -23.79 0.71 -24.71
N LEU A 171 -23.36 1.76 -24.02
CA LEU A 171 -21.99 1.82 -23.48
C LEU A 171 -21.81 0.79 -22.36
N LEU A 172 -22.81 0.65 -21.48
CA LEU A 172 -22.80 -0.33 -20.39
C LEU A 172 -22.66 -1.76 -20.93
N ASP A 173 -23.46 -2.12 -21.96
CA ASP A 173 -23.43 -3.44 -22.59
C ASP A 173 -22.06 -3.76 -23.23
N VAL A 174 -21.53 -2.84 -24.05
CA VAL A 174 -20.23 -3.03 -24.72
C VAL A 174 -19.07 -3.09 -23.72
N SER A 175 -19.16 -2.32 -22.64
CA SER A 175 -18.17 -2.31 -21.57
C SER A 175 -18.33 -3.48 -20.59
N LYS A 176 -19.43 -4.24 -20.68
CA LYS A 176 -19.82 -5.34 -19.78
C LYS A 176 -19.88 -4.90 -18.31
N ILE A 177 -20.47 -3.73 -18.06
CA ILE A 177 -20.64 -3.13 -16.73
C ILE A 177 -22.11 -2.78 -16.50
N THR A 178 -22.51 -2.63 -15.23
CA THR A 178 -23.91 -2.31 -14.88
C THR A 178 -24.12 -0.86 -14.45
N ASP A 179 -23.06 -0.15 -14.04
CA ASP A 179 -23.07 1.28 -13.77
C ASP A 179 -21.80 1.92 -14.35
N LEU A 180 -21.89 3.20 -14.76
CA LEU A 180 -20.74 3.93 -15.30
C LEU A 180 -19.58 4.00 -14.31
N SER A 181 -19.84 4.02 -13.00
CA SER A 181 -18.82 4.02 -11.93
C SER A 181 -17.93 2.77 -11.95
N GLN A 182 -18.32 1.71 -12.67
CA GLN A 182 -17.53 0.49 -12.83
C GLN A 182 -16.58 0.54 -14.04
N LEU A 183 -16.64 1.59 -14.87
CA LEU A 183 -15.75 1.72 -16.01
C LEU A 183 -14.30 1.80 -15.51
N PRO A 184 -13.37 0.95 -15.98
CA PRO A 184 -11.96 1.08 -15.62
C PRO A 184 -11.42 2.45 -16.02
N ALA A 185 -10.69 3.12 -15.11
CA ALA A 185 -10.18 4.47 -15.34
C ALA A 185 -9.32 4.56 -16.62
N ALA A 186 -8.52 3.53 -16.90
CA ALA A 186 -7.71 3.45 -18.12
C ALA A 186 -8.52 3.41 -19.43
N LYS A 187 -9.81 3.07 -19.37
CA LYS A 187 -10.72 3.03 -20.52
C LYS A 187 -11.53 4.31 -20.70
N PHE A 188 -11.39 5.30 -19.81
CA PHE A 188 -12.20 6.52 -19.81
C PHE A 188 -12.16 7.26 -21.15
N GLU A 189 -10.97 7.65 -21.62
CA GLU A 189 -10.81 8.35 -22.90
C GLU A 189 -11.19 7.47 -24.09
N GLY A 190 -10.86 6.17 -24.03
CA GLY A 190 -11.23 5.21 -25.07
C GLY A 190 -12.75 5.06 -25.22
N ALA A 191 -13.49 5.10 -24.11
CA ALA A 191 -14.95 5.06 -24.11
C ALA A 191 -15.53 6.31 -24.79
N LYS A 192 -15.01 7.51 -24.49
CA LYS A 192 -15.44 8.76 -25.15
C LYS A 192 -15.13 8.75 -26.65
N GLY A 193 -13.97 8.24 -27.04
CA GLY A 193 -13.59 8.06 -28.44
C GLY A 193 -14.54 7.12 -29.19
N TRP A 194 -14.80 5.95 -28.63
CA TRP A 194 -15.72 4.97 -29.21
C TRP A 194 -17.15 5.51 -29.33
N VAL A 195 -17.67 6.20 -28.31
CA VAL A 195 -18.99 6.85 -28.36
C VAL A 195 -19.06 7.87 -29.49
N SER A 196 -18.02 8.70 -29.67
CA SER A 196 -17.96 9.69 -30.74
C SER A 196 -18.05 9.06 -32.13
N GLU A 197 -17.36 7.94 -32.34
CA GLU A 197 -17.40 7.20 -33.61
C GLU A 197 -18.77 6.58 -33.86
N GLN A 198 -19.37 5.98 -32.82
CA GLN A 198 -20.67 5.32 -32.94
C GLN A 198 -21.83 6.31 -33.12
N ALA A 199 -21.78 7.46 -32.44
CA ALA A 199 -22.80 8.51 -32.59
C ALA A 199 -22.85 9.03 -34.03
N LYS A 200 -21.69 9.32 -34.63
CA LYS A 200 -21.59 9.72 -36.06
C LYS A 200 -22.16 8.67 -37.01
N SER A 201 -21.91 7.39 -36.74
CA SER A 201 -22.45 6.30 -37.56
C SER A 201 -23.97 6.14 -37.44
N LEU A 202 -24.56 6.47 -36.28
CA LEU A 202 -26.00 6.45 -36.07
C LEU A 202 -26.70 7.61 -36.81
N GLU A 203 -26.14 8.82 -36.74
CA GLU A 203 -26.65 9.99 -37.47
C GLU A 203 -26.66 9.76 -38.98
N GLN A 204 -25.58 9.19 -39.53
CA GLN A 204 -25.48 8.87 -40.96
C GLN A 204 -26.46 7.80 -41.44
N LYS A 205 -26.97 6.94 -40.54
CA LYS A 205 -27.99 5.92 -40.86
C LYS A 205 -29.41 6.43 -40.69
N ALA A 206 -29.59 7.57 -40.02
CA ALA A 206 -30.89 8.18 -39.77
C ALA A 206 -31.23 9.30 -40.78
N ALA A 207 -30.24 9.77 -41.55
CA ALA A 207 -30.39 10.68 -42.69
C ALA A 207 -30.65 9.92 -44.00
#